data_AF-A0AA37JX83-F1
#
_entry.id   AF-A0AA37JX83-F1
#
_cell.length_a   1.000
_cell.length_b   1.000
_cell.length_c   1.000
_cell.angle_alpha   90.00
_cell.angle_beta   90.00
_cell.angle_gamma   90.00
#
_symmetry.space_group_name_H-M   'P 1'
#
loop_
_entity.id
_entity.type
_entity.pdbx_description
1 polymer ?
#
loop_
_entity_poly.entity_id
_entity_poly.type
_entity_poly.pdbx_seq_one_letter_code
_entity_poly.pdbx_strand_id
1 'polypeptide(L)'
;MANEKNLIPLTQRGKEEAKMIRQKGQKAQKEAQRRRKALRESMNALLELPISNQRDFNKAVKVGIPMEDIDNSQLIVLALFNQAKSGDVAAIRELRSLIGEDKAEYPEGVTVIDDV
;
A
#
# COMPACT_ATOMS: atom_id res chain seq x y z
N MET A 1 32.49 5.22 21.54
CA MET A 1 31.56 4.76 20.48
C MET A 1 30.46 3.92 21.12
N ALA A 2 29.22 4.02 20.64
CA ALA A 2 28.14 3.11 21.06
C ALA A 2 28.35 1.74 20.41
N ASN A 3 28.28 0.66 21.18
CA ASN A 3 28.33 -0.74 20.72
C ASN A 3 27.23 -1.55 21.45
N GLU A 4 26.98 -2.79 21.05
CA GLU A 4 25.95 -3.65 21.67
C GLU A 4 26.15 -3.85 23.18
N LYS A 5 27.41 -3.82 23.63
CA LYS A 5 27.77 -3.90 25.05
C LYS A 5 27.37 -2.67 25.87
N ASN A 6 27.00 -1.56 25.22
CA ASN A 6 26.58 -0.30 25.83
C ASN A 6 25.05 -0.05 25.74
N LEU A 7 24.26 -1.02 25.25
CA LEU A 7 22.80 -0.90 25.14
C LEU A 7 22.10 -1.49 26.37
N ILE A 8 21.29 -0.68 27.05
CA ILE A 8 20.43 -1.16 28.14
C ILE A 8 19.08 -1.61 27.54
N PRO A 9 18.67 -2.88 27.69
CA PRO A 9 17.36 -3.36 27.25
C PRO A 9 16.21 -2.57 27.86
N LEU A 10 15.12 -2.38 27.13
CA LEU A 10 13.97 -1.60 27.60
C LEU A 10 13.35 -2.15 28.89
N THR A 11 13.45 -3.47 29.09
CA THR A 11 12.98 -4.20 30.28
C THR A 11 13.81 -3.94 31.53
N GLN A 12 15.06 -3.47 31.37
CA GLN A 12 15.99 -3.18 32.46
C GLN A 12 16.08 -1.68 32.78
N ARG A 13 15.26 -0.85 32.10
CA ARG A 13 15.19 0.60 32.33
C ARG A 13 14.18 0.96 33.41
N GLY A 14 14.33 2.15 33.99
CA GLY A 14 13.33 2.69 34.91
C GLY A 14 11.95 2.83 34.23
N LYS A 15 10.87 2.60 34.99
CA LYS A 15 9.49 2.61 34.46
C LYS A 15 9.16 3.88 33.66
N GLU A 16 9.56 5.04 34.18
CA GLU A 16 9.34 6.33 33.50
C GLU A 16 10.15 6.48 32.20
N GLU A 17 11.41 6.02 32.20
CA GLU A 17 12.26 6.07 31.01
C GLU A 17 11.73 5.14 29.91
N ALA A 18 11.36 3.90 30.26
CA ALA A 18 10.75 2.95 29.34
C ALA A 18 9.43 3.48 28.78
N LYS A 19 8.60 4.13 29.60
CA LYS A 19 7.36 4.79 29.19
C LYS A 19 7.63 5.93 28.19
N MET A 20 8.60 6.80 28.47
CA MET A 20 8.97 7.88 27.53
C MET A 20 9.45 7.34 26.18
N ILE A 21 10.27 6.29 26.17
CA ILE A 21 10.74 5.66 24.93
C ILE A 21 9.56 5.08 24.13
N ARG A 22 8.65 4.36 24.79
CA ARG A 22 7.43 3.81 24.15
C ARG A 22 6.56 4.92 23.56
N GLN A 23 6.35 6.02 24.29
CA GLN A 23 5.58 7.17 23.81
C GLN A 23 6.21 7.82 22.57
N LYS A 24 7.54 7.97 22.55
CA LYS A 24 8.27 8.47 21.37
C LYS A 24 8.08 7.55 20.17
N GLY A 25 8.19 6.23 20.37
CA GLY A 25 7.95 5.23 19.32
C GLY A 25 6.53 5.29 18.77
N GLN A 26 5.52 5.32 19.64
CA GLN A 26 4.12 5.44 19.24
C GLN A 26 3.83 6.73 18.49
N LYS A 27 4.40 7.87 18.92
CA LYS A 27 4.25 9.15 18.24
C LYS A 27 4.82 9.08 16.82
N ALA A 28 6.03 8.56 16.66
CA ALA A 28 6.67 8.39 15.37
C ALA A 28 5.85 7.45 14.45
N GLN A 29 5.35 6.34 14.99
CA GLN A 29 4.51 5.40 14.25
C GLN A 29 3.20 6.06 13.79
N LYS A 30 2.50 6.80 14.68
CA LYS A 30 1.28 7.53 14.33
C LYS A 30 1.53 8.59 13.27
N GLU A 31 2.65 9.30 13.35
CA GLU A 31 3.04 10.26 12.33
C GLU A 31 3.27 9.59 10.97
N ALA A 32 3.99 8.45 10.94
CA ALA A 32 4.17 7.66 9.73
C ALA A 32 2.84 7.15 9.16
N GLN A 33 1.91 6.71 10.01
CA GLN A 33 0.56 6.30 9.60
C GLN A 33 -0.23 7.47 9.01
N ARG A 34 -0.18 8.66 9.62
CA ARG A 34 -0.81 9.88 9.08
C ARG A 34 -0.26 10.24 7.71
N ARG A 35 1.06 10.19 7.53
CA ARG A 35 1.72 10.42 6.23
C ARG A 35 1.27 9.40 5.18
N ARG A 36 1.22 8.10 5.53
CA ARG A 36 0.71 7.05 4.63
C ARG A 36 -0.76 7.27 4.26
N LYS A 37 -1.59 7.71 5.20
CA LYS A 37 -3.01 8.04 4.94
C LYS A 37 -3.13 9.20 3.96
N ALA A 38 -2.43 10.30 4.22
CA ALA A 38 -2.45 11.48 3.35
C ALA A 38 -1.97 11.16 1.92
N LEU A 39 -0.94 10.30 1.79
CA LEU A 39 -0.47 9.84 0.48
C LEU A 39 -1.52 8.99 -0.23
N ARG A 40 -2.20 8.08 0.48
CA ARG A 40 -3.28 7.26 -0.08
C ARG A 40 -4.43 8.13 -0.57
N GLU A 41 -4.85 9.12 0.23
CA GLU A 41 -5.90 10.07 -0.14
C GLU A 41 -5.50 10.87 -1.39
N SER A 42 -4.26 11.35 -1.45
CA SER A 42 -3.73 12.09 -2.61
C SER A 42 -3.67 11.21 -3.86
N MET A 43 -3.27 9.94 -3.71
CA MET A 43 -3.24 8.99 -4.82
C MET A 43 -4.66 8.71 -5.34
N ASN A 44 -5.62 8.43 -4.46
CA ASN A 44 -7.00 8.20 -4.85
C ASN A 44 -7.57 9.40 -5.61
N ALA A 45 -7.32 10.62 -5.12
CA ALA A 45 -7.73 11.83 -5.81
C ALA A 45 -7.13 11.91 -7.23
N LEU A 46 -5.85 11.55 -7.43
CA LEU A 46 -5.23 11.55 -8.76
C LEU A 46 -5.82 10.47 -9.69
N LEU A 47 -6.15 9.30 -9.14
CA LEU A 47 -6.72 8.18 -9.88
C LEU A 47 -8.13 8.46 -10.40
N GLU A 48 -8.94 9.20 -9.62
CA GLU A 48 -10.31 9.60 -9.98
C GLU A 48 -10.37 10.76 -10.98
N LEU A 49 -9.26 11.45 -11.24
CA LEU A 49 -9.24 12.54 -12.22
C LEU A 49 -9.44 12.01 -13.65
N PRO A 50 -10.12 12.79 -14.53
CA PRO A 50 -10.19 12.46 -15.94
C PRO A 50 -8.81 12.51 -16.58
N ILE A 51 -8.64 11.73 -17.64
CA ILE A 51 -7.39 11.68 -18.39
C ILE A 51 -7.19 13.01 -19.14
N SER A 52 -6.06 13.66 -18.89
CA SER A 52 -5.67 14.87 -19.62
C SER A 52 -5.02 14.59 -20.98
N ASN A 53 -4.39 13.44 -21.14
CA ASN A 53 -3.71 13.04 -22.37
C ASN A 53 -4.69 12.43 -23.39
N GLN A 54 -4.97 13.15 -24.47
CA GLN A 54 -5.89 12.69 -25.52
C GLN A 54 -5.49 11.36 -26.16
N ARG A 55 -4.19 11.08 -26.31
CA ARG A 55 -3.72 9.82 -26.90
C ARG A 55 -4.06 8.63 -26.01
N ASP A 56 -3.88 8.78 -24.70
CA ASP A 56 -4.17 7.72 -23.75
C ASP A 56 -5.68 7.53 -23.57
N PHE A 57 -6.44 8.62 -23.53
CA PHE A 57 -7.91 8.57 -23.59
C PHE A 57 -8.40 7.79 -24.82
N ASN A 58 -7.89 8.12 -26.01
CA ASN A 58 -8.28 7.44 -27.25
C ASN A 58 -7.90 5.95 -27.26
N LYS A 59 -6.81 5.56 -26.59
CA LYS A 59 -6.47 4.13 -26.42
C LYS A 59 -7.50 3.41 -25.56
N ALA A 60 -7.93 4.02 -24.44
CA ALA A 60 -8.94 3.46 -23.55
C ALA A 60 -10.29 3.28 -24.28
N VAL A 61 -10.72 4.28 -25.04
CA VAL A 61 -11.93 4.17 -25.88
C VAL A 61 -11.78 3.05 -26.92
N LYS A 62 -10.63 2.95 -27.59
CA LYS A 62 -10.40 1.94 -28.64
C LYS A 62 -10.48 0.50 -28.14
N VAL A 63 -10.17 0.26 -26.86
CA VAL A 63 -10.29 -1.07 -26.25
C VAL A 63 -11.69 -1.36 -25.70
N GLY A 64 -12.62 -0.40 -25.80
CA GLY A 64 -14.03 -0.58 -25.47
C GLY A 64 -14.44 -0.13 -24.06
N ILE A 65 -13.61 0.64 -23.35
CA ILE A 65 -14.00 1.21 -22.05
C ILE A 65 -15.02 2.34 -22.30
N PRO A 66 -16.20 2.35 -21.63
CA PRO A 66 -17.19 3.42 -21.75
C PRO A 66 -16.60 4.77 -21.35
N MET A 67 -16.91 5.85 -22.09
CA MET A 67 -16.26 7.15 -21.90
C MET A 67 -16.49 7.72 -20.50
N GLU A 68 -17.65 7.45 -19.92
CA GLU A 68 -18.07 7.81 -18.57
C GLU A 68 -17.24 7.13 -17.47
N ASP A 69 -16.64 5.97 -17.77
CA ASP A 69 -15.83 5.19 -16.84
C ASP A 69 -14.34 5.47 -17.01
N ILE A 70 -13.93 6.30 -17.98
CA ILE A 70 -12.51 6.55 -18.28
C ILE A 70 -11.93 7.58 -17.31
N ASP A 71 -11.11 7.10 -16.37
CA ASP A 71 -10.27 7.90 -15.48
C ASP A 71 -8.80 7.41 -15.50
N ASN A 72 -7.94 8.02 -14.68
CA ASN A 72 -6.54 7.60 -14.57
C ASN A 72 -6.39 6.19 -13.96
N SER A 73 -7.36 5.75 -13.13
CA SER A 73 -7.37 4.40 -12.56
C SER A 73 -7.54 3.34 -13.66
N GLN A 74 -8.47 3.55 -14.59
CA GLN A 74 -8.70 2.66 -15.73
C GLN A 74 -7.48 2.60 -16.66
N LEU A 75 -6.77 3.73 -16.86
CA LEU A 75 -5.53 3.70 -17.63
C LEU A 75 -4.47 2.80 -17.03
N ILE A 76 -4.29 2.84 -15.70
CA ILE A 76 -3.29 2.03 -15.02
C ILE A 76 -3.66 0.55 -15.10
N VAL A 77 -4.94 0.22 -14.91
CA VAL A 77 -5.44 -1.15 -15.07
C VAL A 77 -5.23 -1.65 -16.50
N LEU A 78 -5.54 -0.82 -17.50
CA LEU A 78 -5.31 -1.15 -18.91
C LEU A 78 -3.82 -1.34 -19.23
N ALA A 79 -2.94 -0.50 -18.68
CA ALA A 79 -1.50 -0.64 -18.85
C ALA A 79 -0.98 -1.94 -18.23
N LEU A 80 -1.43 -2.27 -17.01
CA LEU A 80 -1.08 -3.51 -16.33
C LEU A 80 -1.56 -4.74 -17.10
N PHE A 81 -2.81 -4.71 -17.59
CA PHE A 81 -3.35 -5.77 -18.46
C PHE A 81 -2.52 -5.97 -19.73
N ASN A 82 -2.14 -4.88 -20.40
CA ASN A 82 -1.32 -4.97 -21.62
C ASN A 82 0.09 -5.53 -21.34
N GLN A 83 0.69 -5.15 -20.21
CA GLN A 83 1.97 -5.67 -19.77
C GLN A 83 1.89 -7.18 -19.49
N ALA A 84 0.85 -7.62 -18.78
CA ALA A 84 0.60 -9.03 -18.53
C ALA A 84 0.35 -9.82 -19.83
N LYS A 85 -0.43 -9.26 -20.76
CA LYS A 85 -0.67 -9.85 -22.10
C LYS A 85 0.62 -10.05 -22.90
N SER A 86 1.66 -9.25 -22.65
CA SER A 86 2.97 -9.41 -23.27
C SER A 86 3.82 -10.56 -22.68
N GLY A 87 3.34 -11.23 -21.63
CA GLY A 87 4.04 -12.33 -20.96
C GLY A 87 4.85 -11.90 -19.74
N ASP A 88 4.69 -10.67 -19.26
CA ASP A 88 5.36 -10.20 -18.03
C ASP A 88 4.77 -10.91 -16.80
N VAL A 89 5.56 -11.81 -16.22
CA VAL A 89 5.18 -12.62 -15.05
C VAL A 89 4.89 -11.75 -13.82
N ALA A 90 5.57 -10.62 -13.64
CA ALA A 90 5.32 -9.73 -12.51
C ALA A 90 3.97 -9.03 -12.66
N ALA A 91 3.63 -8.57 -13.87
CA ALA A 91 2.32 -7.99 -14.17
C ALA A 91 1.19 -9.03 -14.04
N ILE A 92 1.41 -10.26 -14.49
CA ILE A 92 0.47 -11.36 -14.31
C ILE A 92 0.21 -11.63 -12.82
N ARG A 93 1.27 -11.67 -12.01
CA ARG A 93 1.15 -11.85 -10.56
C ARG A 93 0.37 -10.71 -9.90
N GLU A 94 0.67 -9.46 -10.27
CA GLU A 94 -0.04 -8.31 -9.73
C GLU A 94 -1.53 -8.36 -10.08
N LEU A 95 -1.89 -8.71 -11.33
CA LEU A 95 -3.28 -8.91 -11.71
C LEU A 95 -3.96 -10.02 -10.90
N ARG A 96 -3.30 -11.17 -10.71
CA ARG A 96 -3.82 -12.28 -9.87
C ARG A 96 -4.07 -11.83 -8.43
N SER A 97 -3.16 -11.05 -7.87
CA SER A 97 -3.32 -10.44 -6.54
C SER A 97 -4.54 -9.50 -6.49
N LEU A 98 -4.73 -8.64 -7.50
CA LEU A 98 -5.85 -7.69 -7.58
C LEU A 98 -7.22 -8.39 -7.67
N ILE A 99 -7.33 -9.48 -8.44
CA ILE A 99 -8.58 -10.23 -8.59
C ILE A 99 -8.79 -11.29 -7.48
N GLY A 100 -7.85 -11.40 -6.54
CA GLY A 100 -7.96 -12.28 -5.37
C GLY A 100 -7.55 -13.74 -5.60
N GLU A 101 -6.96 -14.08 -6.76
CA GLU A 101 -6.49 -15.44 -7.08
C GLU A 101 -5.22 -15.86 -6.31
N ASP A 102 -4.53 -14.93 -5.66
CA ASP A 102 -3.38 -15.22 -4.80
C ASP A 102 -3.76 -15.50 -3.34
N LYS A 103 -5.03 -15.31 -2.96
CA LYS A 103 -5.51 -15.68 -1.63
C LYS A 103 -5.84 -17.17 -1.63
N ALA A 104 -4.89 -18.01 -1.24
CA ALA A 104 -5.25 -19.24 -0.56
C ALA A 104 -6.05 -18.81 0.68
N GLU A 105 -7.31 -19.23 0.79
CA GLU A 105 -8.15 -19.00 1.98
C GLU A 105 -7.41 -19.52 3.21
N TYR A 106 -6.77 -18.60 3.95
CA TYR A 106 -6.50 -18.82 5.36
C TYR A 106 -7.71 -18.28 6.10
N PRO A 107 -8.42 -19.09 6.90
CA PRO A 107 -9.56 -18.59 7.67
C PRO A 107 -9.10 -17.43 8.56
N GLU A 108 -9.67 -16.26 8.30
CA GLU A 108 -9.55 -15.04 9.09
C GLU A 108 -9.95 -15.34 10.54
N GLY A 109 -8.97 -15.53 11.43
CA GLY A 109 -9.27 -15.95 12.80
C GLY A 109 -8.10 -16.17 13.76
N VAL A 110 -6.93 -15.57 13.55
CA VAL A 110 -5.91 -15.53 14.61
C VAL A 110 -5.68 -14.08 15.04
N THR A 111 -6.55 -13.61 15.92
CA THR A 111 -6.18 -12.55 16.86
C THR A 111 -5.11 -13.13 17.77
N VAL A 112 -3.85 -12.79 17.52
CA VAL A 112 -2.80 -12.90 18.55
C VAL A 112 -3.13 -11.84 19.59
N ILE A 113 -3.97 -12.21 20.55
CA ILE A 113 -4.04 -11.54 21.83
C ILE A 113 -2.74 -11.96 22.51
N ASP A 114 -1.70 -11.15 22.37
CA ASP A 114 -0.56 -11.24 23.29
C ASP A 114 -1.06 -10.72 24.65
N ASP A 115 -1.68 -11.63 25.40
CA ASP A 115 -1.85 -11.50 26.84
C ASP A 115 -0.48 -11.80 27.48
N VAL A 116 0.31 -10.75 27.74
CA VAL A 116 1.27 -10.66 28.87
C VAL A 116 1.38 -9.21 29.35
#